data_AF-A0A932KDP8-F1
#
_entry.id   AF-A0A932KDP8-F1
#
_cell.length_a   1.000
_cell.length_b   1.000
_cell.length_c   1.000
_cell.angle_alpha   90.00
_cell.angle_beta   90.00
_cell.angle_gamma   90.00
#
_symmetry.space_group_name_H-M   'P 1'
#
loop_
_entity.id
_entity.type
_entity.pdbx_description
1 polymer ?
#
loop_
_entity_poly.entity_id
_entity_poly.type
_entity_poly.pdbx_seq_one_letter_code
_entity_poly.pdbx_strand_id
1 'polypeptide(L)'
;MQQSDERILITHVGSLPRNPALRDLLVRQERGEAIDEAELQRQVEAAVEMAVRKQLEVGIDIGNDGEQPRVGFSTYVGRRMRGFGGESHRPPARDVADYPDYGTMLEFRRRFAARTSNAPQAVAEIEYADLSEAAKECDLFLRCTDAHPQKFTERFMTAASPGIIATTLLNAYYDSHERYLFALGKQMQKEYELIHSRGL
;
A
#
# COMPACT_ATOMS: atom_id res chain seq x y z
N MET A 1 6.65 -10.27 -17.65
CA MET A 1 7.91 -10.72 -17.06
C MET A 1 8.84 -11.17 -18.15
N GLN A 2 9.86 -10.37 -18.38
CA GLN A 2 11.05 -10.64 -19.17
C GLN A 2 11.78 -11.84 -18.57
N GLN A 3 12.36 -12.66 -19.43
CA GLN A 3 13.19 -13.80 -19.05
C GLN A 3 14.66 -13.46 -19.31
N SER A 4 15.57 -14.11 -18.58
CA SER A 4 17.00 -13.99 -18.80
C SER A 4 17.64 -15.38 -18.81
N ASP A 5 18.45 -15.64 -19.82
CA ASP A 5 19.23 -16.88 -19.96
C ASP A 5 20.68 -16.73 -19.45
N GLU A 6 21.10 -15.50 -19.10
CA GLU A 6 22.46 -15.19 -18.67
C GLU A 6 22.61 -15.21 -17.14
N ARG A 7 21.59 -14.74 -16.41
CA ARG A 7 21.57 -14.71 -14.95
C ARG A 7 20.15 -14.64 -14.38
N ILE A 8 20.02 -14.88 -13.08
CA ILE A 8 18.76 -14.70 -12.35
C ILE A 8 18.44 -13.20 -12.24
N LEU A 9 17.21 -12.83 -12.60
CA LEU A 9 16.67 -11.49 -12.35
C LEU A 9 16.23 -11.35 -10.89
N ILE A 10 16.65 -10.26 -10.25
CA ILE A 10 16.45 -10.00 -8.82
C ILE A 10 15.34 -8.97 -8.62
N THR A 11 14.44 -9.26 -7.67
CA THR A 11 13.34 -8.38 -7.26
C THR A 11 13.05 -8.50 -5.77
N HIS A 12 12.08 -7.73 -5.28
CA HIS A 12 11.54 -7.79 -3.93
C HIS A 12 10.01 -7.67 -3.96
N VAL A 13 9.37 -7.75 -2.80
CA VAL A 13 7.90 -7.84 -2.67
C VAL A 13 7.18 -6.48 -2.58
N GLY A 14 7.86 -5.38 -2.90
CA GLY A 14 7.28 -4.04 -2.95
C GLY A 14 7.71 -3.09 -1.83
N SER A 15 7.08 -3.14 -0.66
CA SER A 15 7.31 -2.15 0.41
C SER A 15 8.79 -2.00 0.84
N LEU A 16 9.27 -0.76 0.94
CA LEU A 16 10.61 -0.40 1.43
C LEU A 16 10.54 0.58 2.62
N PRO A 17 11.58 0.67 3.48
CA PRO A 17 11.56 1.56 4.64
C PRO A 17 11.35 3.04 4.27
N ARG A 18 10.29 3.64 4.82
CA ARG A 18 10.01 5.09 4.70
C ARG A 18 10.86 5.87 5.69
N ASN A 19 11.23 7.09 5.30
CA ASN A 19 11.85 8.02 6.25
C ASN A 19 10.83 8.43 7.35
N PRO A 20 11.29 8.84 8.55
CA PRO A 20 10.39 9.19 9.66
C PRO A 20 9.39 10.31 9.35
N ALA A 21 9.80 11.35 8.61
CA ALA A 21 8.95 12.48 8.27
C ALA A 21 7.77 12.04 7.38
N LEU A 22 8.04 11.27 6.32
CA LEU A 22 7.02 10.71 5.45
C LEU A 22 6.07 9.79 6.22
N ARG A 23 6.61 8.89 7.05
CA ARG A 23 5.80 7.99 7.89
C ARG A 23 4.83 8.79 8.76
N ASP A 24 5.32 9.81 9.46
CA ASP A 24 4.51 10.58 10.40
C ASP A 24 3.40 11.36 9.67
N LEU A 25 3.68 11.93 8.50
CA LEU A 25 2.68 12.58 7.67
C LEU A 25 1.59 11.59 7.20
N LEU A 26 1.97 10.42 6.69
CA LEU A 26 1.02 9.39 6.24
C LEU A 26 0.12 8.88 7.38
N VAL A 27 0.68 8.68 8.58
CA VAL A 27 -0.10 8.27 9.76
C VAL A 27 -1.08 9.35 10.18
N ARG A 28 -0.66 10.63 10.20
CA ARG A 28 -1.56 11.75 10.51
C ARG A 28 -2.68 11.86 9.48
N GLN A 29 -2.34 11.68 8.20
CA GLN A 29 -3.29 11.67 7.11
C GLN A 29 -4.32 10.55 7.23
N GLU A 30 -3.89 9.31 7.56
CA GLU A 30 -4.78 8.17 7.82
C GLU A 30 -5.74 8.44 8.98
N ARG A 31 -5.32 9.24 9.97
CA ARG A 31 -6.14 9.63 11.13
C ARG A 31 -7.09 10.79 10.86
N GLY A 32 -7.07 11.37 9.66
CA GLY A 32 -7.85 12.56 9.32
C GLY A 32 -7.37 13.83 10.03
N GLU A 33 -6.13 13.83 10.52
CA GLU A 33 -5.52 15.03 11.11
C GLU A 33 -5.10 16.01 10.01
N ALA A 34 -5.09 17.31 10.32
CA ALA A 34 -4.57 18.32 9.41
C ALA A 34 -3.08 18.08 9.15
N ILE A 35 -2.69 18.05 7.87
CA ILE A 35 -1.31 17.93 7.40
C ILE A 35 -0.98 19.03 6.39
N ASP A 36 0.31 19.33 6.23
CA ASP A 36 0.80 20.11 5.10
C ASP A 36 0.90 19.18 3.88
N GLU A 37 -0.09 19.27 2.98
CA GLU A 37 -0.15 18.46 1.75
C GLU A 37 1.04 18.73 0.82
N ALA A 38 1.58 19.95 0.81
CA ALA A 38 2.75 20.27 0.01
C ALA A 38 4.02 19.62 0.58
N GLU A 39 4.14 19.56 1.91
CA GLU A 39 5.22 18.81 2.56
C GLU A 39 5.08 17.30 2.33
N LEU A 40 3.87 16.75 2.45
CA LEU A 40 3.64 15.33 2.14
C LEU A 40 4.07 15.02 0.71
N GLN A 41 3.65 15.83 -0.27
CA GLN A 41 4.05 15.63 -1.67
C GLN A 41 5.57 15.68 -1.83
N ARG A 42 6.27 16.66 -1.24
CA ARG A 42 7.74 16.74 -1.28
C ARG A 42 8.41 15.49 -0.70
N GLN A 43 7.92 15.01 0.45
CA GLN A 43 8.47 13.83 1.12
C GLN A 43 8.23 12.55 0.31
N VAL A 44 7.06 12.42 -0.31
CA VAL A 44 6.73 11.29 -1.19
C VAL A 44 7.67 11.25 -2.39
N GLU A 45 7.83 12.38 -3.09
CA GLU A 45 8.70 12.46 -4.27
C GLU A 45 10.16 12.11 -3.92
N ALA A 46 10.71 12.74 -2.88
CA ALA A 46 12.08 12.47 -2.43
C ALA A 46 12.28 11.00 -2.00
N ALA A 47 11.26 10.38 -1.39
CA ALA A 47 11.32 9.00 -0.96
C ALA A 47 11.27 8.01 -2.13
N VAL A 48 10.42 8.25 -3.13
CA VAL A 48 10.37 7.42 -4.35
C VAL A 48 11.67 7.55 -5.14
N GLU A 49 12.21 8.76 -5.32
CA GLU A 49 13.49 8.97 -5.98
C GLU A 49 14.63 8.23 -5.27
N MET A 50 14.68 8.32 -3.93
CA MET A 50 15.67 7.59 -3.13
C MET A 50 15.50 6.07 -3.28
N ALA A 51 14.26 5.56 -3.26
CA ALA A 51 13.97 4.13 -3.39
C ALA A 51 14.41 3.60 -4.75
N VAL A 52 14.09 4.31 -5.84
CA VAL A 52 14.51 3.97 -7.21
C VAL A 52 16.03 3.97 -7.32
N ARG A 53 16.69 5.04 -6.88
CA ARG A 53 18.15 5.16 -6.92
C ARG A 53 18.84 4.02 -6.18
N LYS A 54 18.43 3.73 -4.94
CA LYS A 54 19.04 2.66 -4.14
C LYS A 54 18.84 1.27 -4.74
N GLN A 55 17.66 0.98 -5.28
CA GLN A 55 17.39 -0.28 -5.95
C GLN A 55 18.32 -0.47 -7.17
N LEU A 56 18.49 0.57 -7.99
CA LEU A 56 19.39 0.53 -9.15
C LEU A 56 20.87 0.42 -8.75
N GLU A 57 21.30 1.16 -7.72
CA GLU A 57 22.67 1.12 -7.18
C GLU A 57 23.07 -0.28 -6.69
N VAL A 58 22.13 -1.04 -6.12
CA VAL A 58 22.38 -2.41 -5.63
C VAL A 58 22.07 -3.51 -6.65
N GLY A 59 21.64 -3.14 -7.86
CA GLY A 59 21.41 -4.08 -8.96
C GLY A 59 20.08 -4.85 -8.89
N ILE A 60 19.01 -4.25 -8.35
CA ILE A 60 17.65 -4.78 -8.54
C ILE A 60 17.26 -4.64 -10.02
N ASP A 61 16.76 -5.72 -10.60
CA ASP A 61 16.39 -5.79 -12.01
C ASP A 61 14.94 -5.40 -12.25
N ILE A 62 14.06 -5.84 -11.34
CA ILE A 62 12.62 -5.61 -11.43
C ILE A 62 12.21 -4.82 -10.18
N GLY A 63 12.00 -3.52 -10.34
CA GLY A 63 11.79 -2.59 -9.24
C GLY A 63 10.38 -2.01 -9.18
N ASN A 64 9.98 -1.54 -7.99
CA ASN A 64 8.78 -0.71 -7.79
C ASN A 64 9.12 0.62 -7.10
N ASP A 65 8.09 1.40 -6.79
CA ASP A 65 8.17 2.67 -6.08
C ASP A 65 8.47 2.54 -4.57
N GLY A 66 8.69 1.32 -4.06
CA GLY A 66 8.86 1.04 -2.64
C GLY A 66 7.60 1.23 -1.79
N GLU A 67 6.42 1.37 -2.42
CA GLU A 67 5.14 1.76 -1.81
C GLU A 67 5.20 3.07 -1.01
N GLN A 68 6.20 3.93 -1.27
CA GLN A 68 6.46 5.11 -0.43
C GLN A 68 5.23 6.01 -0.20
N PRO A 69 4.32 6.23 -1.18
CA PRO A 69 3.12 7.07 -0.99
C PRO A 69 2.03 6.46 -0.08
N ARG A 70 2.15 5.20 0.35
CA ARG A 70 1.09 4.47 1.05
C ARG A 70 1.38 4.37 2.55
N VAL A 71 0.38 4.57 3.40
CA VAL A 71 0.52 4.34 4.86
C VAL A 71 0.76 2.87 5.20
N GLY A 72 0.19 1.96 4.41
CA GLY A 72 0.37 0.52 4.53
C GLY A 72 -0.09 -0.20 3.26
N PHE A 73 0.45 -1.39 3.02
CA PHE A 73 0.25 -2.14 1.77
C PHE A 73 -1.21 -2.58 1.51
N SER A 74 -2.07 -2.59 2.53
CA SER A 74 -3.49 -2.93 2.39
C SER A 74 -4.45 -1.86 2.93
N THR A 75 -4.05 -1.08 3.95
CA THR A 75 -4.94 -0.09 4.57
C THR A 75 -5.17 1.15 3.70
N TYR A 76 -4.29 1.42 2.72
CA TYR A 76 -4.46 2.54 1.79
C TYR A 76 -5.81 2.51 1.05
N VAL A 77 -6.37 1.32 0.83
CA VAL A 77 -7.65 1.11 0.13
C VAL A 77 -8.80 1.83 0.83
N GLY A 78 -8.78 1.89 2.17
CA GLY A 78 -9.81 2.57 2.96
C GLY A 78 -9.91 4.07 2.67
N ARG A 79 -8.82 4.68 2.18
CA ARG A 79 -8.80 6.09 1.73
C ARG A 79 -9.26 6.23 0.28
N ARG A 80 -8.86 5.30 -0.58
CA ARG A 80 -9.13 5.39 -2.03
C ARG A 80 -10.56 5.04 -2.41
N MET A 81 -11.25 4.25 -1.58
CA MET A 81 -12.61 3.80 -1.82
C MET A 81 -13.60 4.42 -0.84
N ARG A 82 -14.80 4.71 -1.36
CA ARG A 82 -15.97 5.01 -0.52
C ARG A 82 -16.53 3.72 0.09
N GLY A 83 -17.35 3.88 1.12
CA GLY A 83 -18.05 2.78 1.79
C GLY A 83 -17.30 2.18 2.99
N PHE A 84 -16.01 2.53 3.17
CA PHE A 84 -15.26 2.21 4.38
C PHE A 84 -15.45 3.28 5.46
N GLY A 85 -15.59 2.84 6.72
CA GLY A 85 -15.72 3.74 7.86
C GLY A 85 -15.73 3.00 9.20
N GLY A 86 -15.87 3.77 10.28
CA GLY A 86 -15.85 3.26 11.65
C GLY A 86 -14.53 2.58 12.02
N GLU A 87 -14.57 1.76 13.07
CA GLU A 87 -13.44 0.93 13.49
C GLU A 87 -13.89 -0.53 13.54
N SER A 88 -13.13 -1.41 12.91
CA SER A 88 -13.32 -2.86 13.05
C SER A 88 -12.86 -3.34 14.42
N HIS A 89 -13.48 -4.41 14.92
CA HIS A 89 -13.06 -5.07 16.15
C HIS A 89 -12.57 -6.48 15.84
N ARG A 90 -11.23 -6.65 15.81
CA ARG A 90 -10.61 -7.96 15.57
C ARG A 90 -10.30 -8.65 16.90
N PRO A 91 -10.61 -9.95 17.05
CA PRO A 91 -10.05 -10.74 18.12
C PRO A 91 -8.51 -10.68 18.10
N PRO A 92 -7.84 -10.64 19.25
CA PRO A 92 -6.38 -10.72 19.28
C PRO A 92 -5.91 -11.99 18.58
N ALA A 93 -4.77 -11.91 17.90
CA ALA A 93 -4.12 -13.09 17.36
C ALA A 93 -3.85 -14.08 18.51
N ARG A 94 -3.99 -15.39 18.24
CA ARG A 94 -3.81 -16.42 19.28
C ARG A 94 -2.44 -16.30 19.96
N ASP A 95 -1.38 -16.02 19.21
CA ASP A 95 -0.04 -15.82 19.79
C ASP A 95 0.02 -14.63 20.77
N VAL A 96 -0.80 -13.59 20.58
CA VAL A 96 -0.88 -12.45 21.53
C VAL A 96 -1.70 -12.83 22.76
N ALA A 97 -2.78 -13.60 22.57
CA ALA A 97 -3.62 -14.07 23.67
C ALA A 97 -2.91 -15.12 24.53
N ASP A 98 -2.18 -16.04 23.90
CA ASP A 98 -1.50 -17.16 24.52
C ASP A 98 -0.14 -16.73 25.13
N TYR A 99 0.47 -15.63 24.65
CA TYR A 99 1.75 -15.07 25.14
C TYR A 99 1.66 -13.54 25.43
N PRO A 100 1.16 -13.13 26.62
CA PRO A 100 0.91 -11.72 26.94
C PRO A 100 2.15 -10.81 26.99
N ASP A 101 3.32 -11.36 27.32
CA ASP A 101 4.60 -10.66 27.32
C ASP A 101 5.04 -10.29 25.89
N TYR A 102 4.87 -11.21 24.95
CA TYR A 102 5.02 -10.96 23.52
C TYR A 102 4.02 -9.91 23.02
N GLY A 103 2.77 -9.96 23.50
CA GLY A 103 1.74 -8.94 23.22
C GLY A 103 2.18 -7.53 23.63
N THR A 104 2.67 -7.38 24.85
CA THR A 104 3.14 -6.09 25.39
C THR A 104 4.33 -5.55 24.59
N MET A 105 5.27 -6.41 24.20
CA MET A 105 6.38 -6.03 23.33
C MET A 105 5.88 -5.56 21.94
N LEU A 106 4.90 -6.25 21.37
CA LEU A 106 4.33 -5.88 20.07
C LEU A 106 3.61 -4.53 20.10
N GLU A 107 2.85 -4.24 21.16
CA GLU A 107 2.20 -2.93 21.33
C GLU A 107 3.21 -1.79 21.33
N PHE A 108 4.30 -1.94 22.08
CA PHE A 108 5.37 -0.95 22.12
C PHE A 108 5.99 -0.73 20.72
N ARG A 109 6.24 -1.81 19.97
CA ARG A 109 6.82 -1.75 18.61
C ARG A 109 5.84 -1.19 17.57
N ARG A 110 4.53 -1.41 17.72
CA ARG A 110 3.50 -1.02 16.75
C ARG A 110 2.90 0.36 17.00
N ARG A 111 3.35 1.12 18.01
CA ARG A 111 2.83 2.46 18.34
C ARG A 111 2.86 3.46 17.17
N PHE A 112 3.72 3.22 16.18
CA PHE A 112 3.87 4.03 14.95
C PHE A 112 3.53 3.28 13.65
N ALA A 113 2.86 2.12 13.73
CA ALA A 113 2.45 1.33 12.57
C ALA A 113 1.03 1.70 12.10
N ALA A 114 0.70 1.34 10.85
CA ALA A 114 -0.63 1.50 10.27
C ALA A 114 -1.72 0.76 11.08
N ARG A 115 -2.94 1.29 11.06
CA ARG A 115 -4.10 0.72 11.77
C ARG A 115 -4.50 -0.62 11.15
N THR A 116 -4.16 -1.73 11.82
CA THR A 116 -4.53 -3.10 11.37
C THR A 116 -5.51 -3.80 12.31
N SER A 117 -5.45 -3.52 13.61
CA SER A 117 -6.38 -4.07 14.62
C SER A 117 -7.71 -3.30 14.68
N ASN A 118 -7.69 -2.01 14.36
CA ASN A 118 -8.83 -1.10 14.33
C ASN A 118 -8.97 -0.38 12.98
N ALA A 119 -8.63 -1.06 11.89
CA ALA A 119 -8.81 -0.53 10.54
C ALA A 119 -10.30 -0.24 10.27
N PRO A 120 -10.65 0.67 9.34
CA PRO A 120 -12.03 0.83 8.88
C PRO A 120 -12.64 -0.48 8.37
N GLN A 121 -13.96 -0.56 8.33
CA GLN A 121 -14.70 -1.69 7.78
C GLN A 121 -15.72 -1.21 6.74
N ALA A 122 -16.16 -2.10 5.85
CA ALA A 122 -17.21 -1.80 4.89
C ALA A 122 -18.54 -1.61 5.65
N VAL A 123 -19.02 -0.36 5.70
CA VAL A 123 -20.27 0.04 6.37
C VAL A 123 -21.35 0.48 5.38
N ALA A 124 -20.99 0.59 4.09
CA ALA A 124 -21.89 0.83 2.98
C ALA A 124 -21.37 0.10 1.73
N GLU A 125 -22.08 0.22 0.61
CA GLU A 125 -21.58 -0.26 -0.69
C GLU A 125 -20.22 0.38 -0.98
N ILE A 126 -19.26 -0.45 -1.36
CA ILE A 126 -17.88 0.00 -1.60
C ILE A 126 -17.72 0.40 -3.06
N GLU A 127 -17.08 1.54 -3.27
CA GLU A 127 -16.91 2.09 -4.60
C GLU A 127 -15.56 2.76 -4.76
N TYR A 128 -14.81 2.32 -5.76
CA TYR A 128 -13.60 2.97 -6.20
C TYR A 128 -13.94 3.90 -7.39
N ALA A 129 -14.36 5.12 -7.07
CA ALA A 129 -14.88 6.07 -8.05
C ALA A 129 -13.79 6.96 -8.67
N ASP A 130 -12.74 7.31 -7.90
CA ASP A 130 -11.67 8.20 -8.34
C ASP A 130 -10.32 7.51 -8.28
N LEU A 131 -9.73 7.22 -9.44
CA LEU A 131 -8.42 6.59 -9.54
C LEU A 131 -7.26 7.61 -9.56
N SER A 132 -7.51 8.90 -9.32
CA SER A 132 -6.51 9.96 -9.44
C SER A 132 -5.29 9.76 -8.53
N GLU A 133 -5.48 9.25 -7.31
CA GLU A 133 -4.37 8.94 -6.41
C GLU A 133 -3.49 7.80 -6.93
N ALA A 134 -4.10 6.73 -7.46
CA ALA A 134 -3.36 5.61 -8.07
C ALA A 134 -2.62 6.04 -9.34
N ALA A 135 -3.25 6.89 -10.16
CA ALA A 135 -2.64 7.43 -11.36
C ALA A 135 -1.41 8.30 -11.01
N LYS A 136 -1.54 9.21 -10.03
CA LYS A 136 -0.43 10.04 -9.55
C LYS A 136 0.74 9.21 -9.02
N GLU A 137 0.46 8.12 -8.31
CA GLU A 137 1.48 7.19 -7.82
C GLU A 137 2.22 6.50 -8.98
N CYS A 138 1.50 5.98 -9.97
CA CYS A 138 2.10 5.39 -11.17
C CYS A 138 2.94 6.41 -11.95
N ASP A 139 2.39 7.60 -12.19
CA ASP A 139 3.03 8.65 -12.98
C ASP A 139 4.29 9.18 -12.28
N LEU A 140 4.29 9.29 -10.95
CA LEU A 140 5.47 9.62 -10.16
C LEU A 140 6.57 8.56 -10.31
N PHE A 141 6.22 7.29 -10.14
CA PHE A 141 7.18 6.20 -10.27
C PHE A 141 7.81 6.16 -11.67
N LEU A 142 6.98 6.25 -12.71
CA LEU A 142 7.45 6.32 -14.10
C LEU A 142 8.41 7.50 -14.29
N ARG A 143 8.03 8.71 -13.86
CA ARG A 143 8.88 9.91 -13.94
C ARG A 143 10.24 9.71 -13.25
N CYS A 144 10.26 9.17 -12.03
CA CYS A 144 11.50 8.93 -11.29
C CYS A 144 12.41 7.89 -11.99
N THR A 145 11.82 6.82 -12.54
CA THR A 145 12.59 5.80 -13.27
C THR A 145 13.09 6.30 -14.64
N ASP A 146 12.30 7.12 -15.33
CA ASP A 146 12.65 7.68 -16.63
C ASP A 146 13.77 8.72 -16.53
N ALA A 147 13.79 9.51 -15.44
CA ALA A 147 14.85 10.48 -15.16
C ALA A 147 16.19 9.85 -14.73
N HIS A 148 16.20 8.62 -14.22
CA HIS A 148 17.42 7.97 -13.73
C HIS A 148 18.27 7.41 -14.88
N PRO A 149 19.62 7.57 -14.89
CA PRO A 149 20.46 7.09 -15.99
C PRO A 149 20.52 5.56 -16.12
N GLN A 150 20.53 4.85 -15.00
CA GLN A 150 20.37 3.39 -14.96
C GLN A 150 18.89 3.02 -15.05
N LYS A 151 18.58 1.87 -15.68
CA LYS A 151 17.22 1.40 -15.89
C LYS A 151 17.01 0.02 -15.28
N PHE A 152 15.82 -0.20 -14.75
CA PHE A 152 15.32 -1.53 -14.45
C PHE A 152 15.08 -2.31 -15.75
N THR A 153 15.25 -3.63 -15.71
CA THR A 153 14.81 -4.53 -16.77
C THR A 153 13.29 -4.49 -16.92
N GLU A 154 12.57 -4.53 -15.79
CA GLU A 154 11.13 -4.34 -15.71
C GLU A 154 10.75 -3.48 -14.52
N ARG A 155 9.57 -2.87 -14.60
CA ARG A 155 8.97 -2.11 -13.51
C ARG A 155 7.66 -2.79 -13.14
N PHE A 156 7.30 -2.74 -11.87
CA PHE A 156 5.99 -3.21 -11.42
C PHE A 156 5.38 -2.26 -10.40
N MET A 157 4.06 -2.32 -10.25
CA MET A 157 3.36 -1.69 -9.14
C MET A 157 2.66 -2.75 -8.29
N THR A 158 2.73 -2.65 -6.97
CA THR A 158 1.93 -3.51 -6.09
C THR A 158 0.52 -2.94 -5.98
N ALA A 159 -0.46 -3.81 -5.78
CA ALA A 159 -1.81 -3.43 -5.41
C ALA A 159 -2.40 -4.48 -4.46
N ALA A 160 -3.24 -4.06 -3.52
CA ALA A 160 -3.83 -4.97 -2.56
C ALA A 160 -4.78 -5.97 -3.26
N SER A 161 -4.68 -7.26 -2.94
CA SER A 161 -5.64 -8.27 -3.42
C SER A 161 -7.00 -8.15 -2.71
N PRO A 162 -8.11 -8.60 -3.32
CA PRO A 162 -9.41 -8.61 -2.65
C PRO A 162 -9.37 -9.42 -1.34
N GLY A 163 -8.60 -10.51 -1.32
CA GLY A 163 -8.44 -11.36 -0.14
C GLY A 163 -7.73 -10.66 1.02
N ILE A 164 -6.63 -9.92 0.75
CA ILE A 164 -5.97 -9.17 1.82
C ILE A 164 -6.83 -8.02 2.31
N ILE A 165 -7.56 -7.36 1.41
CA ILE A 165 -8.49 -6.30 1.81
C ILE A 165 -9.59 -6.88 2.70
N ALA A 166 -10.23 -7.98 2.30
CA ALA A 166 -11.26 -8.63 3.10
C ALA A 166 -10.74 -9.13 4.47
N THR A 167 -9.45 -9.42 4.54
CA THR A 167 -8.77 -9.80 5.79
C THR A 167 -8.49 -8.60 6.67
N THR A 168 -8.12 -7.44 6.11
CA THR A 168 -7.71 -6.23 6.85
C THR A 168 -8.87 -5.30 7.16
N LEU A 169 -9.64 -4.92 6.15
CA LEU A 169 -10.83 -4.06 6.22
C LEU A 169 -12.07 -4.97 6.30
N LEU A 170 -12.63 -5.15 7.50
CA LEU A 170 -13.71 -6.12 7.72
C LEU A 170 -15.02 -5.73 7.04
N ASN A 171 -16.00 -6.63 7.09
CA ASN A 171 -17.33 -6.43 6.52
C ASN A 171 -18.38 -6.21 7.60
N ALA A 172 -19.09 -5.08 7.55
CA ALA A 172 -20.26 -4.76 8.37
C ALA A 172 -21.50 -4.38 7.51
N TYR A 173 -21.45 -4.58 6.20
CA TYR A 173 -22.51 -4.16 5.26
C TYR A 173 -23.07 -5.32 4.42
N TYR A 174 -22.21 -6.14 3.82
CA TYR A 174 -22.65 -7.23 2.94
C TYR A 174 -23.13 -8.44 3.74
N ASP A 175 -24.17 -9.11 3.24
CA ASP A 175 -24.76 -10.28 3.91
C ASP A 175 -23.86 -11.53 3.97
N SER A 176 -22.77 -11.55 3.20
CA SER A 176 -21.82 -12.67 3.22
C SER A 176 -20.40 -12.23 2.87
N HIS A 177 -19.42 -13.02 3.35
CA HIS A 177 -18.02 -12.85 2.98
C HIS A 177 -17.81 -12.95 1.47
N GLU A 178 -18.50 -13.89 0.81
CA GLU A 178 -18.43 -14.06 -0.65
C GLU A 178 -18.88 -12.79 -1.40
N ARG A 179 -20.03 -12.22 -1.04
CA ARG A 179 -20.53 -10.99 -1.67
C ARG A 179 -19.56 -9.82 -1.50
N TYR A 180 -18.98 -9.70 -0.30
CA TYR A 180 -17.97 -8.68 -0.03
C TYR A 180 -16.70 -8.89 -0.88
N LEU A 181 -16.20 -10.12 -0.96
CA LEU A 181 -15.01 -10.45 -1.74
C LEU A 181 -15.20 -10.18 -3.24
N PHE A 182 -16.36 -10.51 -3.80
CA PHE A 182 -16.69 -10.17 -5.19
C PHE A 182 -16.84 -8.67 -5.41
N ALA A 183 -17.45 -7.93 -4.48
CA ALA A 183 -17.52 -6.48 -4.54
C ALA A 183 -16.12 -5.85 -4.56
N LEU A 184 -15.22 -6.33 -3.70
CA LEU A 184 -13.81 -5.91 -3.68
C LEU A 184 -13.11 -6.22 -5.00
N GLY A 185 -13.29 -7.42 -5.55
CA GLY A 185 -12.74 -7.81 -6.85
C GLY A 185 -13.15 -6.85 -7.96
N LYS A 186 -14.45 -6.51 -8.04
CA LYS A 186 -14.98 -5.56 -9.02
C LYS A 186 -14.37 -4.17 -8.88
N GLN A 187 -14.16 -3.68 -7.66
CA GLN A 187 -13.58 -2.35 -7.45
C GLN A 187 -12.07 -2.33 -7.69
N MET A 188 -11.34 -3.36 -7.24
CA MET A 188 -9.89 -3.45 -7.43
C MET A 188 -9.48 -3.71 -8.88
N GLN A 189 -10.33 -4.38 -9.67
CA GLN A 189 -10.10 -4.55 -11.10
C GLN A 189 -9.75 -3.21 -11.79
N LYS A 190 -10.41 -2.12 -11.39
CA LYS A 190 -10.18 -0.78 -11.94
C LYS A 190 -8.73 -0.29 -11.71
N GLU A 191 -8.18 -0.52 -10.52
CA GLU A 191 -6.79 -0.16 -10.22
C GLU A 191 -5.81 -1.07 -10.95
N TYR A 192 -6.12 -2.37 -11.07
CA TYR A 192 -5.28 -3.31 -11.81
C TYR A 192 -5.22 -2.96 -13.30
N GLU A 193 -6.36 -2.62 -13.91
CA GLU A 193 -6.43 -2.17 -15.30
C GLU A 193 -5.69 -0.85 -15.51
N LEU A 194 -5.79 0.08 -14.55
CA LEU A 194 -5.01 1.34 -14.58
C LEU A 194 -3.51 1.06 -14.55
N ILE A 195 -3.03 0.26 -13.60
CA ILE A 195 -1.62 -0.12 -13.47
C ILE A 195 -1.13 -0.78 -14.77
N HIS A 196 -1.89 -1.75 -15.27
CA HIS A 196 -1.58 -2.43 -16.52
C HIS A 196 -1.51 -1.46 -17.71
N SER A 197 -2.44 -0.50 -17.80
CA SER A 197 -2.46 0.51 -18.87
C SER A 197 -1.23 1.43 -18.88
N ARG A 198 -0.51 1.52 -17.74
CA ARG A 198 0.74 2.27 -17.59
C ARG A 198 1.99 1.43 -17.88
N GLY A 199 1.82 0.15 -18.23
CA GLY A 199 2.93 -0.77 -18.46
C GLY A 199 3.66 -1.17 -17.16
N LEU A 200 2.93 -1.17 -16.04
CA LEU A 200 3.38 -1.53 -14.70
C LEU A 200 2.68 -2.79 -14.18
#